data_AF-A0A3R8AP01-F1
#
_entry.id   AF-A0A3R8AP01-F1
#
_cell.length_a   1.000
_cell.length_b   1.000
_cell.length_c   1.000
_cell.angle_alpha   90.00
_cell.angle_beta   90.00
_cell.angle_gamma   90.00
#
_symmetry.space_group_name_H-M   'P 1'
#
loop_
_entity.id
_entity.type
_entity.pdbx_description
1 polymer ?
#
loop_
_entity_poly.entity_id
_entity_poly.type
_entity_poly.pdbx_seq_one_letter_code
_entity_poly.pdbx_strand_id
1 'polypeptide(L)' 'MKKISDYIVSFAFLYSSFLCFDKTVDFWETKRYLAVIILICGTLSFIAVFRFSLAKIIYFLINKFFKNAKKK' A
#
# COMPACT_ATOMS: atom_id res chain seq x y z
N MET A 1 17.30 3.08 16.12
CA MET A 1 15.82 2.92 16.13
C MET A 1 15.18 4.05 15.33
N LYS A 2 14.97 3.89 14.02
CA LYS A 2 14.32 4.90 13.13
C LYS A 2 13.10 4.34 12.38
N LYS A 3 12.73 3.07 12.60
CA LYS A 3 11.76 2.34 11.76
C LYS A 3 10.29 2.52 12.15
N ILE A 4 9.99 2.97 13.36
CA ILE A 4 8.61 3.17 13.82
C ILE A 4 8.01 4.47 13.27
N SER A 5 8.80 5.54 13.14
CA SER A 5 8.35 6.82 12.58
C SER A 5 7.91 6.68 11.11
N ASP A 6 8.75 6.08 10.27
CA ASP A 6 8.44 5.75 8.86
C ASP A 6 7.17 4.89 8.72
N TYR A 7 6.98 3.97 9.68
CA TYR A 7 5.79 3.14 9.72
C TYR A 7 4.55 3.99 9.98
N ILE A 8 4.53 4.83 11.02
CA ILE A 8 3.37 5.68 11.35
C ILE A 8 2.99 6.62 10.20
N VAL A 9 3.98 7.26 9.55
CA VAL A 9 3.74 8.10 8.37
C VAL A 9 3.09 7.30 7.24
N SER A 10 3.53 6.06 7.04
CA SER A 10 2.92 5.17 6.07
C SER A 10 1.47 4.80 6.41
N PHE A 11 1.13 4.60 7.69
CA PHE A 11 -0.26 4.37 8.12
C PHE A 11 -1.14 5.60 7.92
N ALA A 12 -0.64 6.79 8.25
CA ALA A 12 -1.36 8.03 8.01
C ALA A 12 -1.66 8.22 6.52
N PHE A 13 -0.69 7.90 5.65
CA PHE A 13 -0.84 7.99 4.21
C PHE A 13 -1.82 6.95 3.64
N LEU A 14 -1.84 5.73 4.19
CA LEU A 14 -2.85 4.72 3.87
C LEU A 14 -4.25 5.17 4.28
N TYR A 15 -4.40 5.78 5.46
CA TYR A 15 -5.68 6.29 5.94
C TYR A 15 -6.22 7.40 5.02
N SER A 16 -5.37 8.36 4.63
CA SER A 16 -5.72 9.39 3.65
C SER A 16 -6.12 8.79 2.31
N SER A 17 -5.41 7.74 1.86
CA SER A 17 -5.74 7.04 0.60
C SER A 17 -7.10 6.33 0.66
N PHE A 18 -7.43 5.73 1.81
CA PHE A 18 -8.73 5.08 2.02
C PHE A 18 -9.87 6.10 2.03
N LEU A 19 -9.66 7.25 2.66
CA LEU A 19 -10.61 8.36 2.66
C LEU A 19 -10.79 8.95 1.25
N CYS A 20 -9.72 9.02 0.45
CA CYS A 20 -9.80 9.35 -0.96
C CYS A 20 -10.62 8.32 -1.77
N PHE A 21 -10.49 7.04 -1.46
CA PHE A 21 -11.26 5.98 -2.14
C PHE A 21 -12.75 6.04 -1.79
N ASP A 22 -13.08 6.28 -0.52
CA ASP A 22 -14.45 6.53 -0.05
C ASP A 22 -15.10 7.71 -0.80
N LYS A 23 -14.39 8.84 -0.87
CA LYS A 23 -14.85 10.01 -1.65
C LYS A 23 -14.92 9.73 -3.15
N THR A 24 -14.06 8.88 -3.70
CA THR A 24 -14.10 8.50 -5.12
C THR A 24 -15.40 7.77 -5.46
N VAL A 25 -15.88 6.90 -4.57
CA VAL A 25 -17.17 6.20 -4.74
C VAL A 25 -18.33 7.20 -4.73
N ASP A 26 -18.29 8.20 -3.85
CA ASP A 26 -19.30 9.26 -3.77
C ASP A 26 -19.30 10.17 -5.03
N PHE A 27 -18.12 10.52 -5.53
CA PHE A 27 -17.97 11.36 -6.74
C PHE A 27 -18.11 10.59 -8.06
N TRP A 28 -18.20 9.26 -8.04
CA TRP A 28 -18.30 8.43 -9.25
C TRP A 28 -19.53 8.75 -10.09
N GLU A 29 -20.66 9.03 -9.42
CA GLU A 29 -21.93 9.37 -10.07
C GLU A 29 -21.95 10.80 -10.64
N THR A 30 -21.25 11.74 -10.01
CA THR A 30 -21.31 13.18 -10.36
C THR A 30 -20.17 13.64 -11.29
N LYS A 31 -18.93 13.18 -11.07
CA LYS A 31 -17.74 13.66 -11.79
C LYS A 31 -16.73 12.53 -12.02
N ARG A 32 -16.97 11.72 -13.06
CA ARG A 32 -16.13 10.57 -13.46
C ARG A 32 -14.64 10.89 -13.62
N TYR A 33 -14.27 12.06 -14.14
CA TYR A 33 -12.86 12.44 -14.33
C TYR A 33 -12.11 12.66 -13.01
N LEU A 34 -12.76 13.29 -12.02
CA LEU A 34 -12.15 13.51 -10.71
C LEU A 34 -11.98 12.18 -9.97
N ALA A 35 -12.97 11.30 -10.12
CA ALA A 35 -12.94 9.98 -9.51
C ALA A 35 -11.73 9.14 -10.02
N VAL A 36 -11.45 9.15 -11.33
CA VAL A 36 -10.28 8.45 -11.90
C VAL A 36 -8.95 9.01 -11.37
N ILE A 37 -8.83 10.34 -11.26
CA ILE A 37 -7.61 10.99 -10.73
C ILE A 37 -7.38 10.60 -9.26
N ILE A 38 -8.44 10.62 -8.44
CA ILE A 38 -8.34 10.27 -7.02
C ILE A 38 -8.03 8.78 -6.84
N LEU A 39 -8.59 7.91 -7.70
CA LEU A 39 -8.30 6.47 -7.72
C LEU A 39 -6.82 6.22 -8.04
N ILE A 40 -6.27 6.87 -9.07
CA ILE A 40 -4.83 6.77 -9.41
C ILE A 40 -3.96 7.33 -8.27
N CYS A 41 -4.37 8.43 -7.64
CA CYS A 41 -3.66 9.04 -6.51
C CYS A 41 -3.60 8.10 -5.28
N GLY A 42 -4.73 7.47 -4.92
CA GLY A 42 -4.81 6.52 -3.81
C GLY A 42 -4.03 5.23 -4.06
N THR A 43 -4.08 4.70 -5.29
CA THR A 43 -3.34 3.48 -5.67
C THR A 43 -1.83 3.70 -5.74
N LEU A 44 -1.38 4.86 -6.25
CA LEU A 44 0.04 5.22 -6.24
C LEU A 44 0.56 5.38 -4.81
N SER A 45 -0.25 5.97 -3.93
CA SER A 45 0.09 6.12 -2.51
C SER A 45 0.29 4.78 -1.81
N PHE A 46 -0.59 3.83 -2.11
CA PHE A 46 -0.52 2.47 -1.61
C PHE A 46 0.78 1.77 -2.06
N ILE A 47 1.14 1.90 -3.34
CA ILE A 47 2.38 1.31 -3.89
C ILE A 47 3.63 1.82 -3.16
N ALA A 48 3.66 3.11 -2.80
CA ALA A 48 4.79 3.75 -2.14
C ALA A 48 4.98 3.20 -0.71
N VAL A 49 3.89 3.09 0.05
CA VAL A 49 3.88 2.55 1.43
C VAL A 49 4.30 1.08 1.45
N PHE A 50 3.84 0.30 0.48
CA PHE A 50 4.09 -1.13 0.47
C PHE A 50 5.55 -1.47 0.16
N ARG A 51 6.34 -0.58 -0.47
CA ARG A 51 7.72 -0.90 -0.91
C ARG A 51 8.62 -1.38 0.23
N PHE A 52 8.52 -0.78 1.42
CA PHE A 52 9.37 -1.13 2.56
C PHE A 52 8.89 -2.38 3.31
N SER A 53 7.57 -2.57 3.40
CA SER A 53 6.97 -3.75 4.02
C SER A 53 7.15 -4.99 3.13
N LEU A 54 6.97 -4.84 1.82
CA LEU A 54 7.17 -5.88 0.83
C LEU A 54 8.61 -6.38 0.80
N ALA A 55 9.63 -5.53 0.90
CA ALA A 55 11.02 -6.01 0.91
C ALA A 55 11.30 -6.97 2.08
N LYS A 56 10.75 -6.70 3.27
CA LYS A 56 10.85 -7.62 4.43
C LYS A 56 10.01 -8.87 4.24
N ILE A 57 8.76 -8.71 3.80
CA ILE A 57 7.84 -9.84 3.61
C ILE A 57 8.38 -10.76 2.52
N ILE A 58 8.82 -10.22 1.38
CA ILE A 58 9.42 -10.96 0.27
C ILE A 58 10.72 -11.63 0.70
N TYR A 59 11.64 -10.94 1.39
CA TYR A 59 12.86 -11.58 1.89
C TYR A 59 12.54 -12.71 2.90
N PHE A 60 11.56 -12.48 3.79
CA PHE A 60 11.08 -13.50 4.71
C PHE A 60 10.41 -14.68 3.97
N LEU A 61 9.60 -14.40 2.95
CA LEU A 61 8.90 -15.39 2.13
C LEU A 61 9.91 -16.21 1.33
N ILE A 62 10.87 -15.57 0.65
CA ILE A 62 11.97 -16.21 -0.07
C ILE A 62 12.78 -17.09 0.87
N ASN A 63 13.20 -16.60 2.04
CA ASN A 63 13.96 -17.40 3.00
C ASN A 63 13.15 -18.59 3.54
N LYS A 64 11.85 -18.41 3.78
CA LYS A 64 10.94 -19.48 4.22
C LYS A 64 10.66 -20.51 3.12
N PHE A 65 10.62 -20.08 1.86
CA PHE A 65 10.48 -20.94 0.68
C PHE A 65 11.76 -21.74 0.41
N PHE A 66 12.94 -21.10 0.51
CA PHE A 66 14.24 -21.75 0.33
C PHE A 66 14.52 -22.81 1.41
N LYS A 67 14.09 -22.57 2.66
CA LYS A 67 14.17 -23.59 3.73
C LYS A 67 13.31 -24.83 3.45
N ASN A 68 12.23 -24.70 2.68
CA ASN A 68 11.39 -25.84 2.28
C ASN A 68 11.94 -26.59 1.07
N ALA A 69 12.70 -25.93 0.17
CA ALA A 69 13.34 -26.59 -0.97
C ALA A 69 14.54 -27.49 -0.58
N LYS A 70 15.23 -27.20 0.54
CA LYS A 70 16.32 -28.03 1.08
C LYS A 70 15.84 -29.24 1.91
N LYS A 71 14.53 -29.49 1.96
CA LYS A 71 13.91 -30.60 2.70
C LYS A 71 13.21 -31.58 1.75
N LYS A 72 13.78 -31.79 0.56
CA LYS A 72 13.44 -32.88 -0.35
C LYS A 72 14.71 -33.65 -0.70
#